data_AF-A0A284QMX5-F1
#
_entry.id   AF-A0A284QMX5-F1
#
_cell.length_a   1.000
_cell.length_b   1.000
_cell.length_c   1.000
_cell.angle_alpha   90.00
_cell.angle_beta   90.00
_cell.angle_gamma   90.00
#
_symmetry.space_group_name_H-M   'P 1'
#
loop_
_entity.id
_entity.type
_entity.pdbx_description
1 polymer ?
#
loop_
_entity_poly.entity_id
_entity_poly.type
_entity_poly.pdbx_seq_one_letter_code
_entity_poly.pdbx_strand_id
1 'polypeptide(L)'
;MAQSAFPSATFRNAYNAGLFSSSPDSTTSEEPCPHDSIHPYPVIEARKRRKAWNHVLEKAIFTCDEISNESAPQRRKVYVSSLEAHIDALHDQLLRVGLWPVPAKELERHKGLNSKTAKSMVAKLHHNVALTQIKISQYEKMNQHYAQQNLALLQRLLPRIIATSSGPEYSPPPSFHTSVDINLDHLRRNLRIMTSNGVSSVSPAKTRVILVGVGGATCSGKTTLAKHLKSILPDSVIIHQDDFAPPQELVPYHPTYKVQDWDAAPGAIEWSRLIKFLRHVKASGEIPGDHRSHDHLNEQKLVQVDEEIKQRWRHEFEKIKEANAETGERVIWGLVDGFLLYWHPEVIEQLDVRIFLRVPHDVLKERRHQRHGYHTAVQSDPEGSLWRDPPMYWEQIVWPAYVDAHRDMFLDGDLEHGEPGDKVKGALVIEPLTESMGEVVETCCQVLRDTETR
;
A
#
# COMPACT_ATOMS: atom_id res chain seq x y z
N MET A 1 -6.85 -4.31 50.21
CA MET A 1 -6.11 -5.60 50.25
C MET A 1 -6.43 -6.33 48.95
N ALA A 2 -5.53 -6.66 48.03
CA ALA A 2 -4.07 -6.69 48.04
C ALA A 2 -3.54 -6.16 46.70
N GLN A 3 -2.55 -5.26 46.76
CA GLN A 3 -1.67 -4.94 45.64
C GLN A 3 -0.72 -6.13 45.48
N SER A 4 -0.74 -6.84 44.35
CA SER A 4 0.30 -7.81 44.03
C SER A 4 1.47 -7.10 43.36
N ALA A 5 2.42 -6.68 44.17
CA ALA A 5 3.72 -6.21 43.72
C ALA A 5 4.47 -7.35 43.03
N PHE A 6 4.79 -7.17 41.74
CA PHE A 6 5.71 -8.04 41.01
C PHE A 6 7.16 -7.64 41.37
N PRO A 7 8.01 -8.54 41.90
CA PRO A 7 9.38 -8.17 42.25
C PRO A 7 10.26 -8.14 40.99
N SER A 8 10.81 -6.98 40.64
CA SER A 8 11.73 -6.82 39.49
C SER A 8 13.10 -7.49 39.70
N ALA A 9 13.39 -7.95 40.92
CA ALA A 9 14.70 -8.48 41.30
C ALA A 9 15.03 -9.87 40.72
N THR A 10 14.03 -10.65 40.30
CA THR A 10 14.26 -12.05 39.87
C THR A 10 14.80 -12.17 38.44
N PHE A 11 14.67 -11.12 37.62
CA PHE A 11 14.99 -11.17 36.19
C PHE A 11 16.48 -11.01 35.83
N ARG A 12 17.32 -10.52 36.77
CA ARG A 12 18.67 -10.05 36.47
C ARG A 12 19.81 -10.96 36.92
N ASN A 13 19.57 -11.92 37.81
CA ASN A 13 20.63 -12.68 38.50
C ASN A 13 21.37 -13.74 37.66
N ALA A 14 21.07 -13.91 36.37
CA ALA A 14 21.70 -14.95 35.54
C ALA A 14 22.98 -14.50 34.80
N TYR A 15 23.29 -13.19 34.74
CA TYR A 15 24.43 -12.70 33.94
C TYR A 15 25.79 -12.80 34.65
N ASN A 16 25.82 -12.81 35.99
CA ASN A 16 27.07 -12.72 36.76
C ASN A 16 27.77 -14.06 37.05
N ALA A 17 27.26 -15.19 36.54
CA ALA A 17 27.75 -16.52 36.92
C ALA A 17 28.68 -17.21 35.90
N GLY A 18 29.21 -16.51 34.89
CA GLY A 18 30.00 -17.16 33.83
C GLY A 18 30.98 -16.27 33.08
N LEU A 19 31.99 -15.73 33.78
CA LEU A 19 33.21 -15.20 33.16
C LEU A 19 34.38 -16.10 33.57
N PHE A 20 35.00 -16.78 32.59
CA PHE A 20 36.46 -16.93 32.39
C PHE A 20 36.74 -18.03 31.34
N SER A 21 37.34 -17.63 30.21
CA SER A 21 38.42 -18.34 29.50
C SER A 21 38.66 -17.64 28.16
N SER A 22 39.69 -16.82 28.14
CA SER A 22 40.31 -16.25 26.95
C SER A 22 41.24 -17.28 26.31
N SER A 23 41.15 -17.49 24.99
CA SER A 23 42.20 -18.16 24.20
C SER A 23 42.47 -17.40 22.89
N PRO A 24 43.71 -17.46 22.36
CA PRO A 24 44.24 -16.51 21.38
C PRO A 24 44.03 -16.95 19.93
N ASP A 25 44.30 -16.00 19.03
CA ASP A 25 44.34 -16.12 17.57
C ASP A 25 44.91 -17.45 17.04
N SER A 26 44.23 -18.03 16.05
CA SER A 26 44.86 -18.87 15.03
C SER A 26 44.18 -18.68 13.67
N THR A 27 44.94 -18.10 12.76
CA THR A 27 44.75 -18.14 11.32
C THR A 27 45.01 -19.54 10.79
N THR A 28 44.02 -20.16 10.14
CA THR A 28 44.24 -21.29 9.23
C THR A 28 43.35 -21.17 8.00
N SER A 29 44.00 -21.00 6.86
CA SER A 29 43.50 -21.16 5.51
C SER A 29 43.18 -22.63 5.23
N GLU A 30 41.98 -22.93 4.75
CA GLU A 30 41.64 -24.21 4.10
C GLU A 30 41.03 -23.93 2.72
N GLU A 31 41.66 -24.50 1.70
CA GLU A 31 41.16 -24.55 0.32
C GLU A 31 39.95 -25.52 0.21
N PRO A 32 38.98 -25.29 -0.70
CA PRO A 32 37.84 -26.18 -0.85
C PRO A 32 38.12 -27.38 -1.77
N CYS A 33 37.65 -28.57 -1.36
CA CYS A 33 37.67 -29.80 -2.14
C CYS A 33 36.56 -29.81 -3.24
N PRO A 34 36.81 -30.32 -4.46
CA PRO A 34 35.88 -30.22 -5.59
C PRO A 34 34.97 -31.45 -5.78
N HIS A 35 33.78 -31.18 -6.36
CA HIS A 35 32.66 -32.07 -6.74
C HIS A 35 31.64 -32.37 -5.62
N ASP A 36 30.32 -32.28 -5.77
CA ASP A 36 29.40 -31.71 -6.78
C ASP A 36 27.98 -31.93 -6.19
N SER A 37 27.08 -30.95 -6.28
CA SER A 37 25.67 -31.18 -6.66
C SER A 37 24.93 -29.84 -6.77
N ILE A 38 24.71 -29.46 -8.02
CA ILE A 38 23.99 -28.28 -8.50
C ILE A 38 22.54 -28.31 -7.99
N HIS A 39 22.15 -27.33 -7.18
CA HIS A 39 20.75 -27.06 -6.84
C HIS A 39 20.22 -25.98 -7.81
N PRO A 40 19.06 -26.16 -8.49
CA PRO A 40 18.66 -25.34 -9.64
C PRO A 40 18.03 -23.98 -9.28
N TYR A 41 18.37 -23.39 -8.13
CA TYR A 41 17.94 -22.05 -7.76
C TYR A 41 19.09 -21.29 -7.10
N PRO A 42 19.37 -20.04 -7.50
CA PRO A 42 20.35 -19.23 -6.79
C PRO A 42 19.88 -19.05 -5.34
N VAL A 43 20.69 -19.54 -4.40
CA VAL A 43 20.54 -19.21 -2.98
C VAL A 43 20.87 -17.73 -2.85
N ILE A 44 19.85 -16.88 -2.95
CA ILE A 44 19.95 -15.49 -2.55
C ILE A 44 20.16 -15.53 -1.03
N GLU A 45 21.39 -15.29 -0.59
CA GLU A 45 21.67 -15.01 0.82
C GLU A 45 20.96 -13.71 1.21
N ALA A 46 19.68 -13.84 1.58
CA ALA A 46 18.92 -12.78 2.18
C ALA A 46 19.64 -12.36 3.47
N ARG A 47 20.33 -11.21 3.44
CA ARG A 47 20.79 -10.55 4.66
C ARG A 47 19.57 -10.32 5.54
N LYS A 48 19.40 -11.18 6.55
CA LYS A 48 18.34 -11.14 7.57
C LYS A 48 18.32 -9.76 8.24
N ARG A 49 17.52 -8.81 7.73
CA ARG A 49 17.20 -7.57 8.47
C ARG A 49 16.14 -7.90 9.52
N ARG A 50 16.44 -7.56 10.78
CA ARG A 50 15.62 -7.91 11.95
C ARG A 50 14.42 -6.97 12.04
N LYS A 51 13.22 -7.52 12.30
CA LYS A 51 12.04 -6.76 12.74
C LYS A 51 12.40 -5.77 13.85
N ALA A 52 11.75 -4.60 13.82
CA ALA A 52 11.73 -3.65 14.92
C ALA A 52 11.31 -4.38 16.21
N TRP A 53 12.13 -4.20 17.23
CA TRP A 53 11.92 -4.87 18.51
C TRP A 53 10.79 -4.16 19.25
N ASN A 54 9.71 -4.87 19.54
CA ASN A 54 8.57 -4.27 20.22
C ASN A 54 8.90 -4.11 21.71
N HIS A 55 8.96 -2.88 22.18
CA HIS A 55 9.46 -2.48 23.51
C HIS A 55 8.50 -2.78 24.67
N VAL A 56 7.42 -3.53 24.43
CA VAL A 56 6.31 -3.74 25.38
C VAL A 56 6.80 -4.22 26.76
N LEU A 57 7.85 -5.06 26.81
CA LEU A 57 8.41 -5.56 28.06
C LEU A 57 9.80 -4.98 28.39
N GLU A 58 10.36 -4.10 27.56
CA GLU A 58 11.69 -3.53 27.82
C GLU A 58 11.66 -2.67 29.09
N LYS A 59 10.58 -1.91 29.31
CA LYS A 59 10.35 -1.13 30.54
C LYS A 59 10.15 -1.99 31.81
N ALA A 60 9.94 -3.30 31.65
CA ALA A 60 9.86 -4.23 32.78
C ALA A 60 11.22 -4.84 33.16
N ILE A 61 12.21 -4.76 32.28
CA ILE A 61 13.54 -5.36 32.45
C ILE A 61 14.62 -4.29 32.68
N PHE A 62 14.48 -3.12 32.05
CA PHE A 62 15.45 -2.02 32.13
C PHE A 62 14.84 -0.78 32.77
N THR A 63 15.64 -0.09 33.57
CA THR A 63 15.32 1.23 34.11
C THR A 63 15.46 2.32 33.03
N CYS A 64 14.90 3.51 33.29
CA CYS A 64 14.99 4.63 32.34
C CYS A 64 16.45 5.05 32.09
N ASP A 65 17.31 4.96 33.10
CA ASP A 65 18.73 5.28 32.99
C ASP A 65 19.48 4.25 32.13
N GLU A 66 19.15 2.97 32.25
CA GLU A 66 19.77 1.89 31.46
C GLU A 66 19.33 1.92 30.00
N ILE A 67 18.07 2.26 29.74
CA ILE A 67 17.57 2.46 28.37
C ILE A 67 18.31 3.62 27.69
N SER A 68 18.67 4.65 28.46
CA SER A 68 19.35 5.84 27.96
C SER A 68 20.86 5.63 27.77
N ASN A 69 21.49 4.80 28.62
CA ASN A 69 22.95 4.63 28.67
C ASN A 69 23.47 3.35 27.97
N GLU A 70 22.66 2.29 27.85
CA GLU A 70 23.08 1.07 27.17
C GLU A 70 22.64 1.06 25.71
N SER A 71 23.44 0.51 24.81
CA SER A 71 23.07 0.44 23.39
C SER A 71 21.94 -0.59 23.14
N ALA A 72 21.07 -0.33 22.17
CA ALA A 72 19.99 -1.25 21.81
C ALA A 72 20.47 -2.71 21.51
N PRO A 73 21.63 -2.95 20.88
CA PRO A 73 22.17 -4.31 20.71
C PRO A 73 22.52 -5.02 22.02
N GLN A 74 22.99 -4.31 23.04
CA GLN A 74 23.32 -4.88 24.35
C GLN A 74 22.05 -5.22 25.13
N ARG A 75 21.10 -4.28 25.20
CA ARG A 75 19.80 -4.51 25.83
C ARG A 75 19.05 -5.69 25.20
N ARG A 76 19.17 -5.85 23.88
CA ARG A 76 18.60 -6.99 23.15
C ARG A 76 19.10 -8.33 23.67
N LYS A 77 20.40 -8.46 23.95
CA LYS A 77 20.98 -9.72 24.46
C LYS A 77 20.41 -10.05 25.83
N VAL A 78 20.43 -9.09 26.74
CA VAL A 78 19.93 -9.25 28.11
C VAL A 78 18.46 -9.65 28.09
N TYR A 79 17.63 -8.97 27.32
CA TYR A 79 16.20 -9.29 27.19
C TYR A 79 15.95 -10.69 26.60
N VAL A 80 16.66 -11.11 25.54
CA VAL A 80 16.48 -12.48 25.00
C VAL A 80 16.82 -13.50 26.08
N SER A 81 17.96 -13.35 26.76
CA SER A 81 18.39 -14.27 27.81
C SER A 81 17.41 -14.32 28.98
N SER A 82 16.85 -13.19 29.38
CA SER A 82 15.81 -13.10 30.42
C SER A 82 14.52 -13.84 30.02
N LEU A 83 14.08 -13.72 28.78
CA LEU A 83 12.91 -14.45 28.28
C LEU A 83 13.17 -15.96 28.19
N GLU A 84 14.34 -16.36 27.70
CA GLU A 84 14.71 -17.78 27.60
C GLU A 84 14.73 -18.43 28.99
N ALA A 85 15.34 -17.78 29.98
CA ALA A 85 15.34 -18.28 31.36
C ALA A 85 13.93 -18.39 31.96
N HIS A 86 13.05 -17.45 31.65
CA HIS A 86 11.65 -17.52 32.10
C HIS A 86 10.90 -18.68 31.45
N ILE A 87 11.08 -18.91 30.15
CA ILE A 87 10.50 -20.03 29.42
C ILE A 87 11.00 -21.37 29.99
N ASP A 88 12.28 -21.49 30.28
CA ASP A 88 12.85 -22.69 30.89
C ASP A 88 12.26 -22.94 32.29
N ALA A 89 12.11 -21.90 33.10
CA ALA A 89 11.45 -22.02 34.41
C ALA A 89 9.98 -22.48 34.30
N LEU A 90 9.24 -22.01 33.29
CA LEU A 90 7.88 -22.47 33.01
C LEU A 90 7.86 -23.93 32.56
N HIS A 91 8.78 -24.35 31.69
CA HIS A 91 8.90 -25.75 31.28
C HIS A 91 9.20 -26.66 32.47
N ASP A 92 10.09 -26.25 33.38
CA ASP A 92 10.38 -27.01 34.61
C ASP A 92 9.17 -27.09 35.55
N GLN A 93 8.36 -26.03 35.63
CA GLN A 93 7.10 -26.07 36.39
C GLN A 93 6.11 -27.04 35.77
N LEU A 94 5.92 -26.99 34.44
CA LEU A 94 5.04 -27.87 33.68
C LEU A 94 5.45 -29.34 33.80
N LEU A 95 6.77 -29.61 33.75
CA LEU A 95 7.32 -30.95 33.94
C LEU A 95 7.01 -31.50 35.33
N ARG A 96 7.17 -30.68 36.39
CA ARG A 96 6.89 -31.06 37.77
C ARG A 96 5.41 -31.42 38.01
N VAL A 97 4.49 -30.76 37.32
CA VAL A 97 3.05 -31.03 37.41
C VAL A 97 2.56 -32.06 36.39
N GLY A 98 3.48 -32.68 35.62
CA GLY A 98 3.16 -33.71 34.63
C GLY A 98 2.39 -33.19 33.39
N LEU A 99 2.34 -31.89 33.17
CA LEU A 99 1.64 -31.26 32.05
C LEU A 99 2.61 -30.99 30.90
N TRP A 100 3.02 -32.06 30.21
CA TRP A 100 3.90 -31.95 29.04
C TRP A 100 3.22 -32.57 27.81
N PRO A 101 2.90 -31.77 26.76
CA PRO A 101 2.04 -32.20 25.66
C PRO A 101 2.69 -33.21 24.69
N VAL A 102 4.01 -33.46 24.79
CA VAL A 102 4.75 -34.32 23.85
C VAL A 102 5.50 -35.44 24.60
N PRO A 103 5.07 -36.71 24.54
CA PRO A 103 5.73 -37.80 25.27
C PRO A 103 7.25 -37.86 25.02
N ALA A 104 8.05 -38.15 26.06
CA ALA A 104 9.51 -38.20 25.95
C ALA A 104 10.02 -39.15 24.85
N LYS A 105 9.30 -40.26 24.62
CA LYS A 105 9.58 -41.23 23.55
C LYS A 105 9.51 -40.62 22.15
N GLU A 106 8.68 -39.60 21.93
CA GLU A 106 8.57 -38.88 20.66
C GLU A 106 9.68 -37.85 20.46
N LEU A 107 10.37 -37.47 21.54
CA LEU A 107 11.50 -36.54 21.49
C LEU A 107 12.83 -37.26 21.19
N GLU A 108 12.93 -38.57 21.44
CA GLU A 108 14.13 -39.38 21.16
C GLU A 108 14.57 -39.28 19.68
N ARG A 109 13.61 -39.18 18.73
CA ARG A 109 13.91 -39.01 17.30
C ARG A 109 14.60 -37.67 16.95
N HIS A 110 14.61 -36.72 17.89
CA HIS A 110 15.22 -35.41 17.74
C HIS A 110 16.45 -35.23 18.65
N LYS A 111 16.91 -36.30 19.30
CA LYS A 111 18.10 -36.30 20.15
C LYS A 111 19.34 -35.94 19.33
N GLY A 112 20.10 -34.95 19.80
CA GLY A 112 21.26 -34.40 19.07
C GLY A 112 20.93 -33.23 18.13
N LEU A 113 19.64 -32.84 17.99
CA LEU A 113 19.29 -31.62 17.26
C LEU A 113 19.85 -30.39 17.96
N ASN A 114 20.61 -29.58 17.21
CA ASN A 114 21.15 -28.33 17.73
C ASN A 114 20.00 -27.37 18.12
N SER A 115 20.01 -26.91 19.37
CA SER A 115 18.95 -26.04 19.92
C SER A 115 18.80 -24.72 19.16
N LYS A 116 19.88 -24.17 18.60
CA LYS A 116 19.85 -22.97 17.76
C LYS A 116 19.13 -23.23 16.43
N THR A 117 19.36 -24.40 15.84
CA THR A 117 18.69 -24.84 14.61
C THR A 117 17.20 -25.06 14.87
N ALA A 118 16.84 -25.75 15.95
CA ALA A 118 15.45 -25.96 16.35
C ALA A 118 14.70 -24.64 16.57
N LYS A 119 15.28 -23.71 17.34
CA LYS A 119 14.73 -22.36 17.56
C LYS A 119 14.53 -21.60 16.24
N SER A 120 15.49 -21.68 15.32
CA SER A 120 15.38 -21.03 14.01
C SER A 120 14.26 -21.63 13.15
N MET A 121 14.07 -22.94 13.18
CA MET A 121 13.00 -23.62 12.43
C MET A 121 11.62 -23.23 12.96
N VAL A 122 11.42 -23.26 14.28
CA VAL A 122 10.16 -22.87 14.94
C VAL A 122 9.85 -21.40 14.69
N ALA A 123 10.84 -20.51 14.79
CA ALA A 123 10.66 -19.10 14.47
C ALA A 123 10.24 -18.88 13.01
N LYS A 124 10.80 -19.64 12.06
CA LYS A 124 10.43 -19.55 10.65
C LYS A 124 9.02 -20.08 10.40
N LEU A 125 8.63 -21.19 11.03
CA LEU A 125 7.27 -21.72 10.97
C LEU A 125 6.25 -20.70 11.51
N HIS A 126 6.50 -20.14 12.69
CA HIS A 126 5.63 -19.12 13.28
C HIS A 126 5.49 -17.89 12.37
N HIS A 127 6.58 -17.44 11.75
CA HIS A 127 6.55 -16.35 10.79
C HIS A 127 5.68 -16.69 9.56
N ASN A 128 5.83 -17.89 9.00
CA ASN A 128 5.04 -18.34 7.86
C ASN A 128 3.54 -18.45 8.21
N VAL A 129 3.21 -18.97 9.41
CA VAL A 129 1.83 -19.04 9.90
C VAL A 129 1.22 -17.65 10.04
N ALA A 130 1.93 -16.70 10.67
CA ALA A 130 1.44 -15.34 10.84
C ALA A 130 1.18 -14.65 9.48
N LEU A 131 2.09 -14.81 8.51
CA LEU A 131 1.88 -14.31 7.14
C LEU A 131 0.66 -14.93 6.47
N THR A 132 0.43 -16.22 6.71
CA THR A 132 -0.70 -16.95 6.14
C THR A 132 -2.02 -16.47 6.75
N GLN A 133 -2.06 -16.25 8.06
CA GLN A 133 -3.24 -15.70 8.76
C GLN A 133 -3.61 -14.30 8.28
N ILE A 134 -2.62 -13.43 8.04
CA ILE A 134 -2.85 -12.10 7.47
C ILE A 134 -3.50 -12.22 6.09
N LYS A 135 -2.97 -13.09 5.23
CA LYS A 135 -3.52 -13.34 3.89
C LYS A 135 -4.96 -13.88 3.96
N ILE A 136 -5.23 -14.84 4.83
CA ILE A 136 -6.57 -15.39 5.04
C ILE A 136 -7.55 -14.27 5.42
N SER A 137 -7.18 -13.42 6.39
CA SER A 137 -8.02 -12.30 6.81
C SER A 137 -8.30 -11.30 5.68
N GLN A 138 -7.31 -11.04 4.81
CA GLN A 138 -7.51 -10.19 3.63
C GLN A 138 -8.49 -10.82 2.63
N TYR A 139 -8.35 -12.11 2.33
CA TYR A 139 -9.27 -12.83 1.45
C TYR A 139 -10.69 -12.90 1.99
N GLU A 140 -10.86 -13.11 3.30
CA GLU A 140 -12.18 -13.10 3.94
C GLU A 140 -12.88 -11.75 3.78
N LYS A 141 -12.15 -10.64 3.97
CA LYS A 141 -12.69 -9.28 3.77
C LYS A 141 -13.09 -9.04 2.31
N MET A 142 -12.27 -9.47 1.35
CA MET A 142 -12.60 -9.36 -0.07
C MET A 142 -13.85 -10.19 -0.42
N ASN A 143 -13.95 -11.42 0.06
CA ASN A 143 -15.12 -12.27 -0.19
C ASN A 143 -16.40 -11.70 0.42
N GLN A 144 -16.33 -11.11 1.62
CA GLN A 144 -17.47 -10.41 2.22
C GLN A 144 -17.91 -9.22 1.37
N HIS A 145 -16.95 -8.46 0.83
CA HIS A 145 -17.23 -7.34 -0.05
C HIS A 145 -17.93 -7.79 -1.34
N TYR A 146 -17.44 -8.84 -2.00
CA TYR A 146 -18.07 -9.40 -3.20
C TYR A 146 -19.47 -9.96 -2.91
N ALA A 147 -19.66 -10.63 -1.77
CA ALA A 147 -20.97 -11.14 -1.37
C ALA A 147 -21.99 -10.00 -1.17
N GLN A 148 -21.57 -8.88 -0.57
CA GLN A 148 -22.41 -7.69 -0.41
C GLN A 148 -22.76 -7.05 -1.75
N GLN A 149 -21.80 -6.94 -2.67
CA GLN A 149 -22.06 -6.43 -4.02
C GLN A 149 -23.05 -7.31 -4.79
N ASN A 150 -22.88 -8.63 -4.73
CA ASN A 150 -23.80 -9.58 -5.36
C ASN A 150 -25.21 -9.51 -4.78
N LEU A 151 -25.33 -9.37 -3.45
CA LEU A 151 -26.63 -9.21 -2.79
C LEU A 151 -27.31 -7.90 -3.20
N ALA A 152 -26.57 -6.80 -3.28
CA ALA A 152 -27.08 -5.51 -3.73
C ALA A 152 -27.52 -5.55 -5.20
N LEU A 153 -26.78 -6.24 -6.06
CA LEU A 153 -27.17 -6.52 -7.45
C LEU A 153 -28.46 -7.33 -7.53
N LEU A 154 -28.57 -8.42 -6.76
CA LEU A 154 -29.79 -9.24 -6.72
C LEU A 154 -31.00 -8.43 -6.22
N GLN A 155 -30.84 -7.61 -5.19
CA GLN A 155 -31.91 -6.73 -4.69
C GLN A 155 -32.37 -5.71 -5.73
N ARG A 156 -31.47 -5.20 -6.58
CA ARG A 156 -31.82 -4.27 -7.68
C ARG A 156 -32.50 -4.97 -8.86
N LEU A 157 -32.11 -6.22 -9.15
CA LEU A 157 -32.61 -6.97 -10.29
C LEU A 157 -33.92 -7.71 -10.00
N LEU A 158 -34.14 -8.16 -8.76
CA LEU A 158 -35.34 -8.90 -8.33
C LEU A 158 -36.66 -8.21 -8.71
N PRO A 159 -36.87 -6.91 -8.44
CA PRO A 159 -38.11 -6.22 -8.82
C PRO A 159 -38.33 -6.16 -10.34
N ARG A 160 -37.24 -6.05 -11.12
CA ARG A 160 -37.30 -6.03 -12.59
C ARG A 160 -37.65 -7.39 -13.16
N ILE A 161 -37.08 -8.47 -12.60
CA ILE A 161 -37.40 -9.85 -12.97
C ILE A 161 -38.87 -10.17 -12.65
N ILE A 162 -39.35 -9.77 -11.46
CA ILE A 162 -40.74 -9.95 -11.05
C ILE A 162 -41.69 -9.18 -11.99
N ALA A 163 -41.38 -7.93 -12.33
CA ALA A 163 -42.16 -7.12 -13.27
C ALA A 163 -42.24 -7.74 -14.68
N THR A 164 -41.14 -8.35 -15.17
CA THR A 164 -41.15 -9.05 -16.46
C THR A 164 -41.90 -10.39 -16.44
N SER A 165 -42.18 -10.95 -15.27
CA SER A 165 -42.95 -12.21 -15.11
C SER A 165 -44.45 -12.02 -14.92
N SER A 166 -44.94 -10.79 -14.83
CA SER A 166 -46.38 -10.50 -14.68
C SER A 166 -47.10 -10.39 -16.03
N GLY A 167 -47.31 -11.54 -16.69
CA GLY A 167 -48.40 -11.78 -17.67
C GLY A 167 -49.52 -12.60 -17.02
N PRO A 168 -50.76 -12.60 -17.56
CA PRO A 168 -51.94 -13.06 -16.83
C PRO A 168 -52.02 -14.59 -16.71
N GLU A 169 -52.61 -15.03 -15.59
CA GLU A 169 -52.96 -16.40 -15.20
C GLU A 169 -51.83 -17.34 -14.77
N TYR A 170 -51.57 -17.35 -13.45
CA TYR A 170 -51.12 -18.58 -12.78
C TYR A 170 -51.82 -18.72 -11.43
N SER A 171 -52.73 -19.69 -11.34
CA SER A 171 -53.39 -20.10 -10.09
C SER A 171 -52.37 -20.75 -9.15
N PRO A 172 -52.42 -20.48 -7.83
CA PRO A 172 -51.42 -21.00 -6.90
C PRO A 172 -51.64 -22.50 -6.63
N PRO A 173 -50.60 -23.35 -6.65
CA PRO A 173 -50.73 -24.73 -6.17
C PRO A 173 -50.73 -24.77 -4.63
N PRO A 174 -51.25 -25.85 -4.02
CA PRO A 174 -51.40 -25.93 -2.58
C PRO A 174 -50.05 -26.09 -1.89
N SER A 175 -49.97 -25.48 -0.71
CA SER A 175 -48.90 -25.55 0.31
C SER A 175 -47.93 -26.73 0.17
N PHE A 176 -46.65 -26.43 -0.12
CA PHE A 176 -45.56 -27.38 0.04
C PHE A 176 -44.62 -26.96 1.16
N HIS A 177 -44.43 -27.93 2.06
CA HIS A 177 -43.49 -27.94 3.17
C HIS A 177 -42.04 -27.71 2.71
N THR A 178 -41.28 -27.17 3.66
CA THR A 178 -39.83 -26.95 3.71
C THR A 178 -38.98 -28.11 3.17
N SER A 179 -38.38 -27.92 1.99
CA SER A 179 -36.99 -28.31 1.66
C SER A 179 -36.60 -27.71 0.31
N VAL A 180 -35.65 -26.77 0.30
CA VAL A 180 -35.14 -26.16 -0.94
C VAL A 180 -34.07 -27.08 -1.53
N ASP A 181 -34.48 -28.00 -2.41
CA ASP A 181 -33.56 -28.63 -3.36
C ASP A 181 -33.48 -27.75 -4.61
N ILE A 182 -32.34 -27.09 -4.79
CA ILE A 182 -32.05 -26.29 -5.99
C ILE A 182 -31.79 -27.26 -7.14
N ASN A 183 -32.81 -27.49 -7.97
CA ASN A 183 -32.68 -28.32 -9.18
C ASN A 183 -31.88 -27.56 -10.26
N LEU A 184 -30.58 -27.88 -10.37
CA LEU A 184 -29.64 -27.27 -11.32
C LEU A 184 -30.09 -27.34 -12.79
N ASP A 185 -30.94 -28.31 -13.16
CA ASP A 185 -31.39 -28.45 -14.55
C ASP A 185 -32.47 -27.43 -14.94
N HIS A 186 -33.21 -26.89 -13.97
CA HIS A 186 -34.16 -25.80 -14.21
C HIS A 186 -33.44 -24.47 -14.46
N LEU A 187 -32.33 -24.22 -13.75
CA LEU A 187 -31.45 -23.07 -14.00
C LEU A 187 -30.81 -23.16 -15.40
N ARG A 188 -30.36 -24.36 -15.82
CA ARG A 188 -29.76 -24.58 -17.14
C ARG A 188 -30.76 -24.38 -18.29
N ARG A 189 -32.02 -24.79 -18.12
CA ARG A 189 -33.07 -24.54 -19.13
C ARG A 189 -33.42 -23.06 -19.25
N ASN A 190 -33.53 -22.34 -18.14
CA ASN A 190 -33.79 -20.91 -18.17
C ASN A 190 -32.63 -20.11 -18.76
N LEU A 191 -31.37 -20.54 -18.53
CA LEU A 191 -30.20 -19.94 -19.19
C LEU A 191 -30.19 -20.16 -20.71
N ARG A 192 -30.80 -21.25 -21.20
CA ARG A 192 -30.85 -21.61 -22.63
C ARG A 192 -32.00 -20.96 -23.39
N ILE A 193 -33.07 -20.56 -22.70
CA ILE A 193 -34.21 -19.85 -23.30
C ILE A 193 -33.91 -18.34 -23.41
N MET A 194 -33.01 -17.79 -22.58
CA MET A 194 -32.56 -16.39 -22.72
C MET A 194 -31.52 -16.18 -23.82
N THR A 195 -30.98 -17.24 -24.44
CA THR A 195 -30.03 -17.15 -25.57
C THR A 195 -30.68 -17.28 -26.95
N SER A 196 -32.00 -17.45 -27.05
CA SER A 196 -32.72 -17.57 -28.32
C SER A 196 -33.50 -16.33 -28.78
N ASN A 197 -33.56 -15.26 -27.98
CA ASN A 197 -33.99 -13.95 -28.48
C ASN A 197 -32.74 -13.14 -28.80
N GLY A 198 -32.60 -12.78 -30.07
CA GLY A 198 -31.39 -12.23 -30.68
C GLY A 198 -30.65 -11.28 -29.75
N VAL A 199 -29.47 -11.71 -29.30
CA VAL A 199 -28.41 -10.80 -28.88
C VAL A 199 -28.08 -10.01 -30.13
N SER A 200 -28.69 -8.84 -30.28
CA SER A 200 -28.10 -7.76 -31.06
C SER A 200 -26.65 -7.71 -30.62
N SER A 201 -25.73 -8.00 -31.54
CA SER A 201 -24.30 -7.87 -31.29
C SER A 201 -24.05 -6.44 -30.83
N VAL A 202 -24.04 -6.21 -29.51
CA VAL A 202 -23.59 -4.96 -28.93
C VAL A 202 -22.11 -4.94 -29.28
N SER A 203 -21.76 -4.15 -30.30
CA SER A 203 -20.38 -3.82 -30.59
C SER A 203 -19.72 -3.42 -29.27
N PRO A 204 -18.53 -3.95 -28.93
CA PRO A 204 -17.87 -3.59 -27.68
C PRO A 204 -17.79 -2.06 -27.61
N ALA A 205 -18.29 -1.49 -26.50
CA ALA A 205 -18.31 -0.06 -26.31
C ALA A 205 -16.89 0.50 -26.54
N LYS A 206 -16.80 1.61 -27.28
CA LYS A 206 -15.52 2.26 -27.53
C LYS A 206 -15.00 2.81 -26.20
N THR A 207 -13.88 2.29 -25.72
CA THR A 207 -13.25 2.78 -24.47
C THR A 207 -12.46 4.05 -24.75
N ARG A 208 -12.74 5.12 -24.01
CA ARG A 208 -11.97 6.36 -23.96
C ARG A 208 -11.36 6.52 -22.58
N VAL A 209 -10.09 6.88 -22.52
CA VAL A 209 -9.37 7.08 -21.25
C VAL A 209 -9.04 8.55 -21.10
N ILE A 210 -9.42 9.12 -19.96
CA ILE A 210 -9.08 10.51 -19.59
C ILE A 210 -8.07 10.44 -18.45
N LEU A 211 -6.83 10.87 -18.71
CA LEU A 211 -5.78 10.95 -17.70
C LEU A 211 -5.73 12.36 -17.09
N VAL A 212 -5.90 12.43 -15.78
CA VAL A 212 -5.93 13.65 -14.99
C VAL A 212 -4.67 13.70 -14.14
N GLY A 213 -3.77 14.64 -14.41
CA GLY A 213 -2.61 14.89 -13.56
C GLY A 213 -3.01 15.67 -12.33
N VAL A 214 -2.72 15.14 -11.15
CA VAL A 214 -2.80 15.82 -9.86
C VAL A 214 -1.37 16.05 -9.39
N GLY A 215 -0.81 17.20 -9.78
CA GLY A 215 0.56 17.60 -9.52
C GLY A 215 0.70 18.58 -8.34
N GLY A 216 1.93 18.84 -7.93
CA GLY A 216 2.24 19.74 -6.81
C GLY A 216 3.39 19.23 -5.93
N ALA A 217 3.93 20.11 -5.09
CA ALA A 217 5.05 19.77 -4.21
C ALA A 217 4.77 18.57 -3.29
N THR A 218 5.82 17.92 -2.77
CA THR A 218 5.66 16.95 -1.68
C THR A 218 4.88 17.56 -0.51
N CYS A 219 3.99 16.80 0.13
CA CYS A 219 3.12 17.30 1.23
C CYS A 219 2.10 18.41 0.87
N SER A 220 1.83 18.67 -0.42
CA SER A 220 0.82 19.66 -0.84
C SER A 220 -0.64 19.19 -0.70
N GLY A 221 -0.89 17.89 -0.61
CA GLY A 221 -2.24 17.30 -0.49
C GLY A 221 -2.76 16.56 -1.73
N LYS A 222 -1.91 16.30 -2.74
CA LYS A 222 -2.28 15.66 -4.01
C LYS A 222 -3.06 14.35 -3.84
N THR A 223 -2.52 13.42 -3.06
CA THR A 223 -3.13 12.11 -2.80
C THR A 223 -4.50 12.23 -2.15
N THR A 224 -4.69 13.21 -1.26
CA THR A 224 -5.99 13.49 -0.64
C THR A 224 -7.00 13.94 -1.70
N LEU A 225 -6.63 14.89 -2.57
CA LEU A 225 -7.48 15.34 -3.66
C LEU A 225 -7.79 14.18 -4.63
N ALA A 226 -6.79 13.40 -5.05
CA ALA A 226 -6.97 12.26 -5.94
C ALA A 226 -7.95 11.22 -5.34
N LYS A 227 -7.89 10.97 -4.03
CA LYS A 227 -8.84 10.07 -3.34
C LYS A 227 -10.26 10.62 -3.31
N HIS A 228 -10.44 11.92 -3.11
CA HIS A 228 -11.76 12.54 -3.22
C HIS A 228 -12.33 12.42 -4.63
N LEU A 229 -11.54 12.74 -5.65
CA LEU A 229 -11.93 12.60 -7.06
C LEU A 229 -12.26 11.15 -7.42
N LYS A 230 -11.44 10.17 -6.98
CA LYS A 230 -11.72 8.75 -7.16
C LYS A 230 -13.07 8.33 -6.54
N SER A 231 -13.40 8.88 -5.38
CA SER A 231 -14.67 8.58 -4.71
C SER A 231 -15.89 9.18 -5.43
N ILE A 232 -15.68 10.11 -6.37
CA ILE A 232 -16.72 10.83 -7.10
C ILE A 232 -16.87 10.28 -8.53
N LEU A 233 -15.75 10.04 -9.22
CA LEU A 233 -15.72 9.64 -10.62
C LEU A 233 -16.03 8.14 -10.77
N PRO A 234 -16.96 7.74 -11.66
CA PRO A 234 -17.20 6.34 -11.98
C PRO A 234 -16.02 5.75 -12.74
N ASP A 235 -15.83 4.44 -12.68
CA ASP A 235 -14.80 3.71 -13.44
C ASP A 235 -13.40 4.38 -13.35
N SER A 236 -13.05 4.85 -12.14
CA SER A 236 -11.86 5.64 -11.89
C SER A 236 -10.78 4.88 -11.10
N VAL A 237 -9.52 5.21 -11.38
CA VAL A 237 -8.36 4.61 -10.72
C VAL A 237 -7.27 5.63 -10.47
N ILE A 238 -6.50 5.43 -9.39
CA ILE A 238 -5.36 6.29 -9.06
C ILE A 238 -4.08 5.55 -9.47
N ILE A 239 -3.18 6.29 -10.10
CA ILE A 239 -1.84 5.88 -10.50
C ILE A 239 -0.87 6.76 -9.73
N HIS A 240 -0.13 6.21 -8.78
CA HIS A 240 0.82 7.00 -8.00
C HIS A 240 2.18 7.02 -8.69
N GLN A 241 2.74 8.22 -8.90
CA GLN A 241 4.07 8.39 -9.49
C GLN A 241 5.15 7.74 -8.61
N ASP A 242 4.97 7.73 -7.30
CA ASP A 242 5.89 7.10 -6.34
C ASP A 242 6.05 5.59 -6.58
N ASP A 243 5.03 4.93 -7.16
CA ASP A 243 5.10 3.52 -7.57
C ASP A 243 6.08 3.30 -8.73
N PHE A 244 6.65 4.36 -9.31
CA PHE A 244 7.64 4.35 -10.39
C PHE A 244 9.01 4.85 -9.94
N ALA A 245 9.23 5.05 -8.64
CA ALA A 245 10.57 5.28 -8.12
C ALA A 245 11.47 4.05 -8.34
N PRO A 246 12.76 4.25 -8.65
CA PRO A 246 13.69 3.13 -8.69
C PRO A 246 13.83 2.54 -7.28
N PRO A 247 14.24 1.26 -7.17
CA PRO A 247 14.65 0.71 -5.89
C PRO A 247 15.67 1.60 -5.21
N GLN A 248 15.60 1.72 -3.87
CA GLN A 248 16.48 2.59 -3.09
C GLN A 248 17.95 2.45 -3.45
N GLU A 249 18.43 1.23 -3.72
CA GLU A 249 19.84 0.98 -4.07
C GLU A 249 20.28 1.65 -5.38
N LEU A 250 19.33 1.98 -6.26
CA LEU A 250 19.54 2.61 -7.56
C LEU A 250 19.27 4.12 -7.55
N VAL A 251 18.73 4.66 -6.45
CA VAL A 251 18.54 6.12 -6.30
C VAL A 251 19.91 6.80 -6.24
N PRO A 252 20.18 7.78 -7.11
CA PRO A 252 21.45 8.49 -7.14
C PRO A 252 21.74 9.22 -5.83
N TYR A 253 23.02 9.38 -5.51
CA TYR A 253 23.45 10.25 -4.42
C TYR A 253 23.65 11.68 -4.93
N HIS A 254 23.16 12.66 -4.16
CA HIS A 254 23.37 14.07 -4.47
C HIS A 254 24.89 14.37 -4.54
N PRO A 255 25.36 15.06 -5.60
CA PRO A 255 26.78 15.20 -5.89
C PRO A 255 27.56 15.90 -4.77
N THR A 256 26.94 16.85 -4.07
CA THR A 256 27.59 17.64 -3.01
C THR A 256 27.38 17.04 -1.62
N TYR A 257 26.14 16.69 -1.29
CA TYR A 257 25.75 16.33 0.08
C TYR A 257 25.89 14.84 0.38
N LYS A 258 26.14 14.02 -0.65
CA LYS A 258 26.37 12.57 -0.53
C LYS A 258 25.26 11.83 0.25
N VAL A 259 24.02 12.28 0.07
CA VAL A 259 22.79 11.62 0.52
C VAL A 259 21.99 11.17 -0.69
N GLN A 260 21.16 10.13 -0.56
CA GLN A 260 20.29 9.68 -1.65
C GLN A 260 19.32 10.80 -2.02
N ASP A 261 19.16 11.07 -3.31
CA ASP A 261 18.34 12.15 -3.84
C ASP A 261 17.03 11.59 -4.39
N TRP A 262 15.99 11.63 -3.56
CA TRP A 262 14.66 11.13 -3.88
C TRP A 262 13.79 12.14 -4.61
N ASP A 263 14.26 13.39 -4.76
CA ASP A 263 13.43 14.50 -5.23
C ASP A 263 13.95 15.10 -6.55
N ALA A 264 15.22 14.88 -6.91
CA ALA A 264 15.78 15.30 -8.19
C ALA A 264 15.19 14.51 -9.36
N ALA A 265 14.48 15.23 -10.22
CA ALA A 265 13.69 14.62 -11.29
C ALA A 265 14.43 13.62 -12.19
N PRO A 266 15.68 13.85 -12.65
CA PRO A 266 16.38 12.88 -13.49
C PRO A 266 16.56 11.48 -12.89
N GLY A 267 16.64 11.37 -11.56
CA GLY A 267 16.95 10.12 -10.85
C GLY A 267 15.84 9.59 -9.93
N ALA A 268 14.88 10.44 -9.56
CA ALA A 268 13.83 10.09 -8.61
C ALA A 268 12.79 9.11 -9.17
N ILE A 269 12.57 9.12 -10.50
CA ILE A 269 11.53 8.34 -11.17
C ILE A 269 12.12 7.56 -12.35
N GLU A 270 11.70 6.30 -12.52
CA GLU A 270 11.97 5.54 -13.74
C GLU A 270 11.04 6.00 -14.88
N TRP A 271 11.37 7.15 -15.48
CA TRP A 271 10.54 7.82 -16.50
C TRP A 271 10.09 6.90 -17.64
N SER A 272 11.01 6.10 -18.18
CA SER A 272 10.69 5.13 -19.23
C SER A 272 9.61 4.13 -18.81
N ARG A 273 9.58 3.72 -17.53
CA ARG A 273 8.56 2.81 -16.98
C ARG A 273 7.22 3.52 -16.87
N LEU A 274 7.21 4.72 -16.28
CA LEU A 274 6.01 5.55 -16.14
C LEU A 274 5.38 5.88 -17.50
N ILE A 275 6.17 6.33 -18.47
CA ILE A 275 5.68 6.71 -19.81
C ILE A 275 5.06 5.49 -20.52
N LYS A 276 5.75 4.34 -20.50
CA LYS A 276 5.21 3.10 -21.09
C LYS A 276 3.91 2.68 -20.42
N PHE A 277 3.84 2.81 -19.09
CA PHE A 277 2.64 2.51 -18.32
C PHE A 277 1.47 3.43 -18.68
N LEU A 278 1.68 4.75 -18.69
CA LEU A 278 0.63 5.72 -19.03
C LEU A 278 0.15 5.53 -20.48
N ARG A 279 1.06 5.29 -21.44
CA ARG A 279 0.71 4.97 -22.83
C ARG A 279 -0.12 3.69 -22.92
N HIS A 280 0.23 2.66 -22.17
CA HIS A 280 -0.53 1.42 -22.12
C HIS A 280 -1.93 1.68 -21.58
N VAL A 281 -2.05 2.31 -20.41
CA VAL A 281 -3.34 2.63 -19.79
C VAL A 281 -4.20 3.47 -20.73
N LYS A 282 -3.63 4.48 -21.39
CA LYS A 282 -4.35 5.35 -22.33
C LYS A 282 -4.84 4.59 -23.58
N ALA A 283 -4.11 3.57 -24.02
CA ALA A 283 -4.46 2.77 -25.19
C ALA A 283 -5.43 1.60 -24.88
N SER A 284 -5.26 0.94 -23.73
CA SER A 284 -6.04 -0.26 -23.37
C SER A 284 -7.24 0.04 -22.48
N GLY A 285 -7.19 1.13 -21.69
CA GLY A 285 -8.14 1.37 -20.61
C GLY A 285 -7.95 0.45 -19.41
N GLU A 286 -6.88 -0.34 -19.36
CA GLU A 286 -6.62 -1.32 -18.32
C GLU A 286 -5.33 -0.99 -17.56
N ILE A 287 -5.32 -1.26 -16.26
CA ILE A 287 -4.08 -1.27 -15.48
C ILE A 287 -3.41 -2.63 -15.64
N PRO A 288 -2.13 -2.68 -16.05
CA PRO A 288 -1.33 -3.89 -16.06
C PRO A 288 -1.41 -4.64 -14.72
N GLY A 289 -1.77 -5.93 -14.77
CA GLY A 289 -2.03 -6.74 -13.57
C GLY A 289 -0.81 -7.00 -12.67
N ASP A 290 0.39 -6.66 -13.12
CA ASP A 290 1.64 -6.71 -12.36
C ASP A 290 1.91 -5.42 -11.57
N HIS A 291 1.13 -4.36 -11.79
CA HIS A 291 1.24 -3.10 -11.06
C HIS A 291 0.80 -3.26 -9.60
N ARG A 292 1.68 -2.84 -8.68
CA ARG A 292 1.42 -2.82 -7.24
C ARG A 292 1.56 -1.41 -6.73
N SER A 293 0.53 -0.91 -6.05
CA SER A 293 0.59 0.41 -5.45
C SER A 293 1.01 0.36 -3.99
N HIS A 294 1.94 1.24 -3.61
CA HIS A 294 2.49 1.37 -2.26
C HIS A 294 1.75 2.42 -1.40
N ASP A 295 0.74 3.11 -1.94
CA ASP A 295 -0.01 4.18 -1.23
C ASP A 295 -0.58 3.77 0.13
N HIS A 296 -1.04 2.52 0.27
CA HIS A 296 -1.59 2.00 1.51
C HIS A 296 -0.59 1.95 2.68
N LEU A 297 0.70 2.10 2.40
CA LEU A 297 1.76 2.15 3.40
C LEU A 297 1.99 3.57 3.96
N ASN A 298 1.49 4.61 3.29
CA ASN A 298 1.65 5.99 3.74
C ASN A 298 0.57 6.39 4.75
N GLU A 299 0.95 7.17 5.77
CA GLU A 299 0.00 7.76 6.73
C GLU A 299 -0.99 8.69 6.03
N GLN A 300 -2.28 8.50 6.31
CA GLN A 300 -3.37 9.25 5.66
C GLN A 300 -4.06 10.15 6.68
N LYS A 301 -3.98 11.47 6.47
CA LYS A 301 -4.80 12.44 7.20
C LYS A 301 -6.17 12.51 6.51
N LEU A 302 -7.23 12.25 7.26
CA LEU A 302 -8.61 12.38 6.76
C LEU A 302 -8.96 13.86 6.71
N VAL A 303 -9.04 14.42 5.50
CA VAL A 303 -9.66 15.72 5.26
C VAL A 303 -11.10 15.45 4.86
N GLN A 304 -12.05 15.97 5.62
CA GLN A 304 -13.46 15.78 5.31
C GLN A 304 -13.91 16.78 4.26
N VAL A 305 -14.72 16.29 3.33
CA VAL A 305 -15.46 17.08 2.34
C VAL A 305 -16.91 16.72 2.57
N ASP A 306 -17.78 17.73 2.49
CA ASP A 306 -19.21 17.57 2.64
C ASP A 306 -19.73 16.43 1.75
N GLU A 307 -20.48 15.50 2.33
CA GLU A 307 -21.06 14.39 1.58
C GLU A 307 -22.10 14.91 0.58
N GLU A 308 -22.77 16.04 0.82
CA GLU A 308 -23.69 16.63 -0.16
C GLU A 308 -22.98 17.00 -1.46
N ILE A 309 -21.79 17.62 -1.37
CA ILE A 309 -20.95 17.96 -2.53
C ILE A 309 -20.55 16.68 -3.29
N LYS A 310 -20.09 15.65 -2.56
CA LYS A 310 -19.68 14.38 -3.19
C LYS A 310 -20.85 13.70 -3.88
N GLN A 311 -22.01 13.62 -3.24
CA GLN A 311 -23.19 12.95 -3.81
C GLN A 311 -23.71 13.70 -5.04
N ARG A 312 -23.73 15.03 -5.00
CA ARG A 312 -24.11 15.86 -6.15
C ARG A 312 -23.23 15.58 -7.36
N TRP A 313 -21.91 15.57 -7.19
CA TRP A 313 -20.99 15.29 -8.29
C TRP A 313 -21.00 13.84 -8.74
N ARG A 314 -21.14 12.87 -7.82
CA ARG A 314 -21.33 11.45 -8.18
C ARG A 314 -22.53 11.28 -9.10
N HIS A 315 -23.66 11.89 -8.74
CA HIS A 315 -24.89 11.82 -9.52
C HIS A 315 -24.70 12.43 -10.91
N GLU A 316 -23.99 13.55 -11.00
CA GLU A 316 -23.67 14.19 -12.28
C GLU A 316 -22.81 13.30 -13.19
N PHE A 317 -21.71 12.74 -12.66
CA PHE A 317 -20.85 11.86 -13.45
C PHE A 317 -21.51 10.51 -13.79
N GLU A 318 -22.44 10.01 -12.98
CA GLU A 318 -23.21 8.81 -13.33
C GLU A 318 -24.18 9.09 -14.49
N LYS A 319 -24.87 10.24 -14.51
CA LYS A 319 -25.69 10.64 -15.67
C LYS A 319 -24.86 10.74 -16.95
N ILE A 320 -23.67 11.32 -16.85
CA ILE A 320 -22.72 11.43 -17.95
C ILE A 320 -22.31 10.03 -18.44
N LYS A 321 -22.01 9.11 -17.53
CA LYS A 321 -21.69 7.73 -17.85
C LYS A 321 -22.86 7.02 -18.57
N GLU A 322 -24.08 7.20 -18.08
CA GLU A 322 -25.29 6.65 -18.71
C GLU A 322 -25.48 7.20 -20.12
N ALA A 323 -25.35 8.52 -20.31
CA ALA A 323 -25.44 9.16 -21.63
C ALA A 323 -24.37 8.65 -22.61
N ASN A 324 -23.13 8.48 -22.16
CA ASN A 324 -22.06 7.88 -22.98
C ASN A 324 -22.34 6.42 -23.35
N ALA A 325 -22.90 5.66 -22.40
CA ALA A 325 -23.26 4.27 -22.66
C ALA A 325 -24.35 4.15 -23.73
N GLU A 326 -25.30 5.10 -23.78
CA GLU A 326 -26.30 5.19 -24.86
C GLU A 326 -25.66 5.45 -26.23
N THR A 327 -24.56 6.19 -26.30
CA THR A 327 -23.77 6.41 -27.52
C THR A 327 -22.72 5.33 -27.78
N GLY A 328 -22.68 4.28 -26.96
CA GLY A 328 -21.74 3.16 -27.11
C GLY A 328 -20.29 3.50 -26.72
N GLU A 329 -20.08 4.50 -25.87
CA GLU A 329 -18.77 4.92 -25.37
C GLU A 329 -18.65 4.61 -23.86
N ARG A 330 -17.47 4.17 -23.44
CA ARG A 330 -17.14 3.95 -22.03
C ARG A 330 -15.95 4.83 -21.66
N VAL A 331 -16.12 5.69 -20.66
CA VAL A 331 -15.03 6.54 -20.16
C VAL A 331 -14.38 5.90 -18.93
N ILE A 332 -13.05 5.86 -18.92
CA ILE A 332 -12.22 5.43 -17.78
C ILE A 332 -11.37 6.61 -17.33
N TRP A 333 -11.38 6.88 -16.03
CA TRP A 333 -10.65 8.01 -15.44
C TRP A 333 -9.37 7.54 -14.77
N GLY A 334 -8.22 7.97 -15.28
CA GLY A 334 -6.92 7.72 -14.66
C GLY A 334 -6.42 8.95 -13.92
N LEU A 335 -6.45 8.91 -12.60
CA LEU A 335 -5.96 9.98 -11.72
C LEU A 335 -4.47 9.75 -11.45
N VAL A 336 -3.60 10.48 -12.13
CA VAL A 336 -2.15 10.38 -11.98
C VAL A 336 -1.72 11.33 -10.85
N ASP A 337 -1.32 10.79 -9.71
CA ASP A 337 -0.89 11.54 -8.51
C ASP A 337 0.63 11.54 -8.42
N GLY A 338 1.27 12.72 -8.46
CA GLY A 338 2.73 12.77 -8.46
C GLY A 338 3.33 14.16 -8.25
N PHE A 339 4.52 14.21 -7.65
CA PHE A 339 5.18 15.47 -7.33
C PHE A 339 6.09 16.01 -8.44
N LEU A 340 6.32 15.24 -9.51
CA LEU A 340 7.16 15.60 -10.66
C LEU A 340 6.44 15.40 -12.02
N LEU A 341 5.10 15.31 -12.03
CA LEU A 341 4.33 14.99 -13.24
C LEU A 341 4.58 15.96 -14.41
N TYR A 342 4.88 17.22 -14.08
CA TYR A 342 5.06 18.31 -15.04
C TYR A 342 6.52 18.60 -15.39
N TRP A 343 7.43 17.68 -15.04
CA TRP A 343 8.83 17.80 -15.40
C TRP A 343 9.11 17.25 -16.81
N HIS A 344 8.68 16.01 -17.10
CA HIS A 344 9.00 15.29 -18.33
C HIS A 344 7.95 15.51 -19.44
N PRO A 345 8.32 16.01 -20.64
CA PRO A 345 7.37 16.31 -21.72
C PRO A 345 6.45 15.14 -22.12
N GLU A 346 7.03 13.95 -22.31
CA GLU A 346 6.25 12.76 -22.70
C GLU A 346 5.18 12.35 -21.66
N VAL A 347 5.39 12.67 -20.36
CA VAL A 347 4.37 12.43 -19.33
C VAL A 347 3.25 13.47 -19.48
N ILE A 348 3.60 14.75 -19.65
CA ILE A 348 2.66 15.86 -19.83
C ILE A 348 1.75 15.64 -21.04
N GLU A 349 2.30 15.08 -22.14
CA GLU A 349 1.55 14.74 -23.35
C GLU A 349 0.49 13.66 -23.13
N GLN A 350 0.67 12.77 -22.15
CA GLN A 350 -0.35 11.75 -21.85
C GLN A 350 -1.52 12.33 -21.05
N LEU A 351 -1.38 13.49 -20.40
CA LEU A 351 -2.39 14.06 -19.52
C LEU A 351 -3.39 14.93 -20.31
N ASP A 352 -4.67 14.66 -20.11
CA ASP A 352 -5.78 15.40 -20.72
C ASP A 352 -6.18 16.61 -19.86
N VAL A 353 -6.10 16.45 -18.53
CA VAL A 353 -6.33 17.52 -17.55
C VAL A 353 -5.11 17.63 -16.64
N ARG A 354 -4.70 18.87 -16.33
CA ARG A 354 -3.54 19.16 -15.50
C ARG A 354 -3.98 20.01 -14.32
N ILE A 355 -3.92 19.45 -13.12
CA ILE A 355 -4.21 20.14 -11.85
C ILE A 355 -2.88 20.29 -11.10
N PHE A 356 -2.62 21.46 -10.55
CA PHE A 356 -1.43 21.72 -9.74
C PHE A 356 -1.81 22.33 -8.40
N LEU A 357 -1.42 21.68 -7.31
CA LEU A 357 -1.58 22.20 -5.95
C LEU A 357 -0.38 23.06 -5.57
N ARG A 358 -0.60 24.37 -5.46
CA ARG A 358 0.39 25.35 -5.00
C ARG A 358 0.21 25.60 -3.51
N VAL A 359 1.27 25.37 -2.74
CA VAL A 359 1.29 25.59 -1.28
C VAL A 359 2.58 26.34 -0.92
N PRO A 360 2.52 27.35 -0.03
CA PRO A 360 3.70 28.11 0.37
C PRO A 360 4.81 27.24 0.96
N HIS A 361 6.06 27.64 0.70
CA HIS A 361 7.28 26.95 1.15
C HIS A 361 7.24 26.52 2.62
N ASP A 362 6.93 27.45 3.53
CA ASP A 362 7.02 27.20 4.97
C ASP A 362 6.01 26.15 5.44
N VAL A 363 4.83 26.14 4.83
CA VAL A 363 3.78 25.14 5.13
C VAL A 363 4.20 23.76 4.63
N LEU A 364 4.80 23.68 3.43
CA LEU A 364 5.32 22.43 2.90
C LEU A 364 6.46 21.89 3.76
N LYS A 365 7.37 22.76 4.19
CA LYS A 365 8.48 22.44 5.08
C LYS A 365 8.00 21.85 6.41
N GLU A 366 7.06 22.54 7.05
CA GLU A 366 6.48 22.07 8.32
C GLU A 366 5.80 20.70 8.14
N ARG A 367 4.98 20.54 7.10
CA ARG A 367 4.30 19.27 6.82
C ARG A 367 5.28 18.14 6.49
N ARG A 368 6.39 18.42 5.80
CA ARG A 368 7.45 17.45 5.51
C ARG A 368 8.13 16.98 6.80
N HIS A 369 8.51 17.91 7.67
CA HIS A 369 9.14 17.59 8.95
C HIS A 369 8.23 16.79 9.89
N GLN A 370 6.92 17.01 9.83
CA GLN A 370 5.94 16.24 10.61
C GLN A 370 5.71 14.83 10.08
N ARG A 371 6.13 14.49 8.85
CA ARG A 371 5.92 13.17 8.27
C ARG A 371 6.93 12.17 8.83
N HIS A 372 6.46 11.08 9.44
CA HIS A 372 7.29 10.14 10.20
C HIS A 372 8.21 9.21 9.35
N GLY A 373 8.13 9.33 8.02
CA GLY A 373 8.97 8.64 7.03
C GLY A 373 8.24 8.34 5.73
N TYR A 374 8.95 7.74 4.78
CA TYR A 374 8.46 7.31 3.47
C TYR A 374 8.70 5.83 3.28
N HIS A 375 7.72 5.10 2.78
CA HIS A 375 7.94 3.73 2.33
C HIS A 375 8.58 3.75 0.94
N THR A 376 9.77 3.18 0.83
CA THR A 376 10.59 3.17 -0.39
C THR A 376 10.73 1.75 -0.91
N ALA A 377 10.63 1.50 -2.21
CA ALA A 377 10.91 0.17 -2.74
C ALA A 377 12.39 -0.20 -2.52
N VAL A 378 12.68 -1.45 -2.16
CA VAL A 378 14.06 -1.99 -2.12
C VAL A 378 14.10 -3.28 -2.94
N GLN A 379 15.23 -3.56 -3.61
CA GLN A 379 15.34 -4.76 -4.47
C GLN A 379 15.09 -6.08 -3.72
N SER A 380 15.36 -6.08 -2.42
CA SER A 380 15.30 -7.28 -1.57
C SER A 380 13.97 -7.45 -0.81
N ASP A 381 13.07 -6.47 -0.83
CA ASP A 381 11.80 -6.50 -0.09
C ASP A 381 10.67 -5.75 -0.84
N PRO A 382 9.62 -6.46 -1.30
CA PRO A 382 8.47 -5.83 -1.96
C PRO A 382 7.66 -4.89 -1.07
N GLU A 383 7.76 -5.01 0.26
CA GLU A 383 7.09 -4.11 1.23
C GLU A 383 7.88 -2.80 1.46
N GLY A 384 9.09 -2.71 0.90
CA GLY A 384 9.92 -1.53 0.96
C GLY A 384 10.66 -1.30 2.28
N SER A 385 11.35 -0.17 2.41
CA SER A 385 12.02 0.28 3.63
C SER A 385 11.53 1.67 4.05
N LEU A 386 11.53 1.95 5.36
CA LEU A 386 11.15 3.27 5.86
C LEU A 386 12.34 4.23 5.75
N TRP A 387 12.28 5.13 4.77
CA TRP A 387 13.18 6.26 4.65
C TRP A 387 12.79 7.38 5.61
N ARG A 388 13.78 7.99 6.24
CA ARG A 388 13.62 9.23 7.01
C ARG A 388 14.61 10.24 6.50
N ASP A 389 14.12 11.46 6.29
CA ASP A 389 14.94 12.57 5.85
C ASP A 389 16.08 12.79 6.86
N PRO A 390 17.35 12.81 6.41
CA PRO A 390 18.46 13.21 7.27
C PRO A 390 18.35 14.70 7.63
N PRO A 391 19.11 15.17 8.64
CA PRO A 391 19.17 16.60 8.95
C PRO A 391 19.48 17.45 7.71
N MET A 392 18.81 18.60 7.58
CA MET A 392 18.93 19.54 6.46
C MET A 392 18.48 19.03 5.08
N TYR A 393 17.86 17.85 4.98
CA TYR A 393 17.44 17.29 3.69
C TYR A 393 16.44 18.18 2.95
N TRP A 394 15.57 18.88 3.68
CA TRP A 394 14.62 19.82 3.08
C TRP A 394 15.35 20.94 2.33
N GLU A 395 16.24 21.64 3.03
CA GLU A 395 16.96 22.80 2.51
C GLU A 395 17.98 22.42 1.44
N GLN A 396 18.59 21.25 1.58
CA GLN A 396 19.70 20.81 0.73
C GLN A 396 19.25 20.03 -0.50
N ILE A 397 18.12 19.32 -0.42
CA ILE A 397 17.69 18.37 -1.46
C ILE A 397 16.27 18.70 -1.94
N VAL A 398 15.27 18.57 -1.06
CA VAL A 398 13.85 18.60 -1.44
C VAL A 398 13.46 19.92 -2.09
N TRP A 399 13.75 21.04 -1.44
CA TRP A 399 13.34 22.35 -1.94
C TRP A 399 14.09 22.77 -3.21
N PRO A 400 15.44 22.67 -3.28
CA PRO A 400 16.16 22.93 -4.52
C PRO A 400 15.68 22.07 -5.71
N ALA A 401 15.43 20.78 -5.48
CA ALA A 401 14.92 19.89 -6.52
C ALA A 401 13.48 20.26 -6.96
N TYR A 402 12.62 20.67 -6.02
CA TYR A 402 11.29 21.18 -6.35
C TYR A 402 11.37 22.43 -7.24
N VAL A 403 12.22 23.40 -6.87
CA VAL A 403 12.41 24.64 -7.64
C VAL A 403 12.91 24.32 -9.04
N ASP A 404 13.95 23.48 -9.16
CA ASP A 404 14.51 23.05 -10.44
C ASP A 404 13.47 22.36 -11.33
N ALA A 405 12.65 21.47 -10.76
CA ALA A 405 11.68 20.72 -11.52
C ALA A 405 10.47 21.55 -12.01
N HIS A 406 10.13 22.62 -11.29
CA HIS A 406 8.87 23.36 -11.51
C HIS A 406 9.05 24.80 -12.00
N ARG A 407 10.26 25.38 -11.96
CA ARG A 407 10.50 26.77 -12.42
C ARG A 407 9.95 27.02 -13.82
N ASP A 408 10.18 26.10 -14.76
CA ASP A 408 9.77 26.26 -16.16
C ASP A 408 8.27 25.95 -16.39
N MET A 409 7.54 25.63 -15.32
CA MET A 409 6.10 25.42 -15.34
C MET A 409 5.34 26.75 -15.31
N PHE A 410 5.94 27.80 -14.77
CA PHE A 410 5.30 29.10 -14.55
C PHE A 410 6.02 30.22 -15.29
N LEU A 411 5.28 31.26 -15.66
CA LEU A 411 5.86 32.47 -16.25
C LEU A 411 6.90 33.09 -15.32
N ASP A 412 7.99 33.58 -15.90
CA ASP A 412 9.14 34.20 -15.21
C ASP A 412 9.81 33.32 -14.13
N GLY A 413 9.47 32.02 -14.07
CA GLY A 413 9.96 31.14 -13.02
C GLY A 413 9.30 31.34 -11.64
N ASP A 414 8.18 32.07 -11.58
CA ASP A 414 7.50 32.39 -10.33
C ASP A 414 6.61 31.22 -9.85
N LEU A 415 7.13 30.45 -8.90
CA LEU A 415 6.45 29.30 -8.30
C LEU A 415 5.32 29.70 -7.33
N GLU A 416 5.37 30.92 -6.79
CA GLU A 416 4.48 31.39 -5.72
C GLU A 416 3.25 32.09 -6.27
N HIS A 417 3.39 32.85 -7.36
CA HIS A 417 2.28 33.64 -7.91
C HIS A 417 2.18 33.56 -9.44
N GLY A 418 3.15 32.95 -10.13
CA GLY A 418 3.20 32.94 -11.58
C GLY A 418 2.05 32.16 -12.22
N GLU A 419 1.54 32.62 -13.35
CA GLU A 419 0.58 31.85 -14.13
C GLU A 419 1.28 30.67 -14.86
N PRO A 420 0.57 29.58 -15.17
CA PRO A 420 1.11 28.48 -15.96
C PRO A 420 1.66 28.96 -17.32
N GLY A 421 2.91 28.60 -17.61
CA GLY A 421 3.56 28.87 -18.89
C GLY A 421 3.19 27.85 -19.98
N ASP A 422 3.79 28.00 -21.16
CA ASP A 422 3.51 27.15 -22.33
C ASP A 422 3.73 25.65 -22.07
N LYS A 423 4.68 25.31 -21.19
CA LYS A 423 5.01 23.91 -20.83
C LYS A 423 3.80 23.13 -20.31
N VAL A 424 2.90 23.80 -19.57
CA VAL A 424 1.70 23.20 -18.96
C VAL A 424 0.47 24.05 -19.23
N LYS A 425 0.38 24.61 -20.44
CA LYS A 425 -0.70 25.53 -20.83
C LYS A 425 -2.08 24.98 -20.44
N GLY A 426 -2.86 25.82 -19.77
CA GLY A 426 -4.21 25.48 -19.31
C GLY A 426 -4.25 24.60 -18.06
N ALA A 427 -3.14 24.44 -17.34
CA ALA A 427 -3.15 23.78 -16.03
C ALA A 427 -4.00 24.59 -15.03
N LEU A 428 -4.87 23.89 -14.31
CA LEU A 428 -5.63 24.42 -13.19
C LEU A 428 -4.71 24.51 -11.96
N VAL A 429 -4.31 25.72 -11.59
CA VAL A 429 -3.54 25.97 -10.37
C VAL A 429 -4.52 26.22 -9.23
N ILE A 430 -4.36 25.49 -8.14
CA ILE A 430 -5.22 25.59 -6.96
C ILE A 430 -4.35 25.91 -5.75
N GLU A 431 -4.82 26.84 -4.93
CA GLU A 431 -4.21 27.22 -3.66
C GLU A 431 -5.05 26.65 -2.51
N PRO A 432 -4.83 25.39 -2.07
CA PRO A 432 -5.74 24.69 -1.16
C PRO A 432 -5.73 25.22 0.29
N LEU A 433 -5.05 26.34 0.54
CA LEU A 433 -5.07 27.05 1.83
C LEU A 433 -6.02 28.25 1.83
N THR A 434 -6.37 28.78 0.65
CA THR A 434 -7.31 29.90 0.50
C THR A 434 -8.75 29.43 0.38
N GLU A 435 -8.93 28.17 -0.01
CA GLU A 435 -10.22 27.52 -0.26
C GLU A 435 -10.40 26.30 0.65
N SER A 436 -11.65 25.96 0.96
CA SER A 436 -11.99 24.70 1.59
C SER A 436 -11.76 23.52 0.63
N MET A 437 -11.48 22.32 1.16
CA MET A 437 -11.34 21.12 0.32
C MET A 437 -12.63 20.83 -0.49
N GLY A 438 -13.80 21.27 -0.01
CA GLY A 438 -15.05 21.19 -0.76
C GLY A 438 -15.01 22.03 -2.03
N GLU A 439 -14.64 23.31 -1.94
CA GLU A 439 -14.49 24.22 -3.08
C GLU A 439 -13.43 23.71 -4.06
N VAL A 440 -12.29 23.23 -3.57
CA VAL A 440 -11.25 22.61 -4.40
C VAL A 440 -11.80 21.42 -5.20
N VAL A 441 -12.58 20.54 -4.56
CA VAL A 441 -13.21 19.40 -5.23
C VAL A 441 -14.25 19.88 -6.25
N GLU A 442 -15.05 20.88 -5.94
CA GLU A 442 -16.04 21.44 -6.86
C GLU A 442 -15.37 22.00 -8.12
N THR A 443 -14.34 22.82 -7.97
CA THR A 443 -13.58 23.40 -9.09
C THR A 443 -12.97 22.31 -9.97
N CYS A 444 -12.35 21.28 -9.35
CA CYS A 444 -11.82 20.14 -10.08
C CYS A 444 -12.92 19.41 -10.86
N CYS A 445 -14.05 19.08 -10.22
CA CYS A 445 -15.15 18.37 -10.87
C CYS A 445 -15.79 19.16 -12.02
N GLN A 446 -15.86 20.51 -11.93
CA GLN A 446 -16.30 21.35 -13.03
C GLN A 446 -15.39 21.21 -14.25
N VAL A 447 -14.07 21.34 -14.07
CA VAL A 447 -13.10 21.19 -15.16
C VAL A 447 -13.15 19.79 -15.79
N LEU A 448 -13.30 18.75 -14.96
CA LEU A 448 -13.41 17.37 -15.45
C LEU A 448 -14.68 17.13 -16.27
N ARG A 449 -15.84 17.64 -15.81
CA ARG A 449 -17.10 17.59 -16.56
C ARG A 449 -16.98 18.32 -17.89
N ASP A 450 -16.40 19.52 -17.88
CA ASP A 450 -16.26 20.35 -19.08
C ASP A 450 -15.25 19.75 -20.08
N THR A 451 -14.32 18.91 -19.62
CA THR A 451 -13.40 18.17 -20.49
C THR A 451 -14.11 17.00 -21.18
N GLU A 452 -15.03 16.35 -20.48
CA GLU A 452 -15.69 15.15 -20.94
C GLU A 452 -16.84 15.44 -21.93
N THR A 453 -17.47 16.61 -21.79
CA THR A 453 -18.57 17.12 -22.63
C THR A 453 -18.11 17.86 -23.89
N ARG A 454 -16.80 18.02 -24.11
CA ARG A 454 -16.20 18.54 -25.36
C ARG A 454 -15.95 17.42 -26.35
#